data_AF-A0A5H2Y7I2-F1
#
_entry.id   AF-A0A5H2Y7I2-F1
#
_cell.length_a   1.000
_cell.length_b   1.000
_cell.length_c   1.000
_cell.angle_alpha   90.00
_cell.angle_beta   90.00
_cell.angle_gamma   90.00
#
_symmetry.space_group_name_H-M   'P 1'
#
loop_
_entity.id
_entity.type
_entity.pdbx_description
1 polymer ?
#
loop_
_entity_poly.entity_id
_entity_poly.type
_entity_poly.pdbx_seq_one_letter_code
_entity_poly.pdbx_strand_id
1 'polypeptide(L)'
;MKVRVLKNTAVLAVLLASSSVFANAVQNDSRLEYQTGNVIYAIPANQAENVDTIIDLIDSNNDVSPFGVTKVELEGSEVIHTGFADIKASGNLIALKPYNATDVNAPDETFRFTCPSNMFLQRVSSYHVNWAEDRRFSFECAKFKTASGSRVYRGSVRWSGFVNEPDQALNYTCRDGEFLVGMYSEHVQWAEDRRFKFACAAMRENSYLGTFLKPELCSEDGPSSLDRPWDLGTTRGALIGMKSEHVNWAEDRKTTVTYCLDANNDDW
;
A
#
# COMPACT_ATOMS: atom_id res chain seq x y z
N MET A 1 52.97 63.01 27.61
CA MET A 1 53.25 62.51 26.24
C MET A 1 52.50 61.18 26.14
N LYS A 2 51.34 61.01 25.49
CA LYS A 2 50.78 61.58 24.26
C LYS A 2 49.30 62.03 24.43
N VAL A 3 49.04 63.24 23.93
CA VAL A 3 47.94 63.71 23.07
C VAL A 3 46.46 63.56 23.50
N ARG A 4 45.86 64.74 23.78
CA ARG A 4 44.44 65.13 23.72
C ARG A 4 43.88 65.08 22.29
N VAL A 5 42.56 64.90 22.10
CA VAL A 5 41.56 65.80 21.44
C VAL A 5 40.16 65.19 21.72
N LEU A 6 39.30 65.70 22.61
CA LEU A 6 38.33 66.83 22.58
C LEU A 6 37.14 66.74 21.59
N LYS A 7 35.95 66.55 22.19
CA LYS A 7 34.64 67.20 21.97
C LYS A 7 33.82 66.92 20.69
N ASN A 8 32.59 66.42 20.89
CA ASN A 8 31.31 67.14 20.69
C ASN A 8 30.14 66.17 20.95
N THR A 9 29.25 66.42 21.94
CA THR A 9 27.87 66.95 21.76
C THR A 9 27.14 66.30 20.56
N ALA A 10 25.96 65.68 20.65
CA ALA A 10 24.84 65.97 21.52
C ALA A 10 23.71 64.92 21.37
N VAL A 11 22.78 64.95 22.33
CA VAL A 11 21.34 64.62 22.27
C VAL A 11 20.91 63.16 22.23
N LEU A 12 20.35 62.81 23.39
CA LEU A 12 19.39 61.78 23.74
C LEU A 12 18.18 61.71 22.78
N ALA A 13 17.95 60.54 22.19
CA ALA A 13 16.62 60.10 21.77
C ALA A 13 16.43 58.64 22.19
N VAL A 14 15.60 58.45 23.21
CA VAL A 14 15.16 57.14 23.70
C VAL A 14 14.14 56.58 22.73
N LEU A 15 14.30 55.33 22.29
CA LEU A 15 13.20 54.43 21.93
C LEU A 15 13.71 52.99 22.08
N LEU A 16 13.24 52.32 23.13
CA LEU A 16 13.36 50.87 23.32
C LEU A 16 12.51 50.17 22.25
N ALA A 17 13.14 49.32 21.44
CA ALA A 17 12.45 48.26 20.71
C ALA A 17 13.33 47.01 20.76
N SER A 18 13.02 46.14 21.72
CA SER A 18 13.39 44.73 21.67
C SER A 18 12.77 44.12 20.41
N SER A 19 13.58 43.59 19.50
CA SER A 19 13.10 42.68 18.46
C SER A 19 13.93 41.40 18.51
N SER A 20 13.38 40.47 19.26
CA SER A 20 13.60 39.04 19.15
C SER A 20 13.32 38.57 17.72
N VAL A 21 14.14 37.61 17.27
CA VAL A 21 13.76 36.47 16.42
C VAL A 21 13.22 36.79 15.03
N PHE A 22 14.01 36.46 14.00
CA PHE A 22 13.51 35.64 12.90
C PHE A 22 14.58 34.60 12.55
N ALA A 23 14.48 33.45 13.22
CA ALA A 23 14.93 32.20 12.61
C ALA A 23 14.08 32.03 11.35
N ASN A 24 14.72 31.97 10.18
CA ASN A 24 14.05 31.53 8.97
C ASN A 24 13.61 30.09 9.20
N ALA A 25 12.33 29.90 9.48
CA ALA A 25 11.71 28.59 9.44
C ALA A 25 11.83 28.10 8.00
N VAL A 26 12.57 27.01 7.79
CA VAL A 26 12.35 26.13 6.65
C VAL A 26 10.89 25.67 6.76
N GLN A 27 9.99 26.32 6.02
CA GLN A 27 8.65 25.80 5.83
C GLN A 27 8.81 24.51 5.03
N ASN A 28 8.76 23.39 5.73
CA ASN A 28 8.52 22.09 5.16
C ASN A 28 7.13 22.17 4.51
N ASP A 29 7.05 22.54 3.22
CA ASP A 29 5.82 22.41 2.44
C ASP A 29 5.62 20.91 2.23
N SER A 30 5.02 20.25 3.22
CA SER A 30 4.81 18.81 3.29
C SER A 30 3.73 18.37 2.29
N ARG A 31 3.98 18.64 1.01
CA ARG A 31 3.24 18.09 -0.13
C ARG A 31 3.49 16.59 -0.19
N LEU A 32 2.43 15.84 -0.46
CA LEU A 32 2.50 14.42 -0.76
C LEU A 32 2.76 14.26 -2.26
N GLU A 33 3.73 13.44 -2.65
CA GLU A 33 3.98 13.14 -4.05
C GLU A 33 3.47 11.74 -4.40
N TYR A 34 2.75 11.62 -5.51
CA TYR A 34 2.23 10.36 -6.03
C TYR A 34 2.69 10.19 -7.48
N GLN A 35 3.49 9.16 -7.75
CA GLN A 35 4.00 8.90 -9.10
C GLN A 35 3.25 7.74 -9.77
N THR A 36 2.81 7.95 -11.01
CA THR A 36 2.30 6.90 -11.90
C THR A 36 2.90 7.06 -13.29
N GLY A 37 3.52 5.99 -13.82
CA GLY A 37 4.33 6.07 -15.02
C GLY A 37 5.47 7.09 -14.90
N ASN A 38 5.56 8.00 -15.87
CA ASN A 38 6.54 9.10 -15.91
C ASN A 38 5.98 10.40 -15.34
N VAL A 39 4.89 10.38 -14.58
CA VAL A 39 4.25 11.60 -14.07
C VAL A 39 4.24 11.57 -12.54
N ILE A 40 4.72 12.64 -11.92
CA ILE A 40 4.61 12.91 -10.48
C ILE A 40 3.48 13.89 -10.25
N TYR A 41 2.56 13.54 -9.35
CA TYR A 41 1.48 14.39 -8.87
C TYR A 41 1.81 14.87 -7.46
N ALA A 42 2.03 16.17 -7.29
CA ALA A 42 2.20 16.77 -5.98
C ALA A 42 0.83 17.22 -5.44
N ILE A 43 0.39 16.54 -4.40
CA ILE A 43 -0.85 16.74 -3.67
C ILE A 43 -0.56 17.71 -2.50
N PRO A 44 -1.21 18.89 -2.46
CA PRO A 44 -1.00 19.85 -1.40
C PRO A 44 -1.28 19.29 0.01
N ALA A 45 -0.53 19.74 1.02
CA ALA A 45 -0.69 19.28 2.41
C ALA A 45 -2.12 19.50 2.95
N ASN A 46 -2.82 20.54 2.51
CA ASN A 46 -4.21 20.82 2.90
C ASN A 46 -5.22 19.81 2.33
N GLN A 47 -4.81 18.92 1.42
CA GLN A 47 -5.61 17.82 0.90
C GLN A 47 -5.35 16.49 1.62
N ALA A 48 -4.66 16.48 2.76
CA ALA A 48 -4.31 15.26 3.50
C ALA A 48 -5.49 14.28 3.74
N GLU A 49 -6.69 14.81 3.94
CA GLU A 49 -7.93 14.03 4.13
C GLU A 49 -8.54 13.52 2.80
N ASN A 50 -8.26 14.20 1.69
CA ASN A 50 -8.77 13.86 0.34
C ASN A 50 -7.78 13.03 -0.49
N VAL A 51 -6.58 12.75 0.05
CA VAL A 51 -5.50 12.04 -0.66
C VAL A 51 -5.97 10.80 -1.38
N ASP A 52 -6.79 9.98 -0.74
CA ASP A 52 -7.21 8.70 -1.33
C ASP A 52 -8.15 8.90 -2.51
N THR A 53 -9.10 9.83 -2.39
CA THR A 53 -9.99 10.24 -3.48
C THR A 53 -9.20 10.84 -4.65
N ILE A 54 -8.20 11.66 -4.34
CA ILE A 54 -7.35 12.30 -5.34
C ILE A 54 -6.54 11.25 -6.11
N ILE A 55 -5.96 10.26 -5.41
CA ILE A 55 -5.21 9.19 -6.04
C ILE A 55 -6.13 8.31 -6.92
N ASP A 56 -7.36 8.02 -6.49
CA ASP A 56 -8.32 7.30 -7.33
C ASP A 56 -8.62 8.04 -8.63
N LEU A 57 -8.79 9.36 -8.55
CA LEU A 57 -8.99 10.20 -9.72
C LEU A 57 -7.75 10.16 -10.63
N ILE A 58 -6.53 10.21 -10.07
CA ILE A 58 -5.30 10.06 -10.84
C ILE A 58 -5.26 8.70 -11.56
N ASP A 59 -5.49 7.60 -10.84
CA ASP A 59 -5.44 6.22 -11.37
C ASP A 59 -6.50 5.95 -12.43
N SER A 60 -7.65 6.62 -12.35
CA SER A 60 -8.74 6.56 -13.32
C SER A 60 -8.66 7.62 -14.41
N ASN A 61 -7.53 8.36 -14.48
CA ASN A 61 -7.27 9.41 -15.47
C ASN A 61 -8.35 10.51 -15.49
N ASN A 62 -8.86 10.86 -14.32
CA ASN A 62 -9.82 11.94 -14.08
C ASN A 62 -9.12 13.25 -13.66
N ASP A 63 -9.83 14.36 -13.80
CA ASP A 63 -9.32 15.69 -13.44
C ASP A 63 -9.13 15.83 -11.91
N VAL A 64 -7.92 16.25 -11.53
CA VAL A 64 -7.54 16.53 -10.14
C VAL A 64 -7.16 18.00 -9.90
N SER A 65 -7.29 18.85 -10.92
CA SER A 65 -7.11 20.30 -10.78
C SER A 65 -7.97 20.95 -9.68
N PRO A 66 -9.21 20.48 -9.37
CA PRO A 66 -10.01 21.05 -8.28
C PRO A 66 -9.38 20.89 -6.89
N PHE A 67 -8.47 19.94 -6.72
CA PHE A 67 -7.76 19.67 -5.47
C PHE A 67 -6.42 20.43 -5.38
N GLY A 68 -6.09 21.27 -6.38
CA GLY A 68 -4.83 22.00 -6.44
C GLY A 68 -3.61 21.11 -6.68
N VAL A 69 -3.82 19.90 -7.20
CA VAL A 69 -2.75 18.96 -7.52
C VAL A 69 -1.94 19.46 -8.72
N THR A 70 -0.62 19.49 -8.58
CA THR A 70 0.29 19.86 -9.67
C THR A 70 0.94 18.61 -10.25
N LYS A 71 1.04 18.52 -11.58
CA LYS A 71 1.69 17.40 -12.28
C LYS A 71 3.06 17.80 -12.83
N VAL A 72 4.03 16.90 -12.76
CA VAL A 72 5.37 17.02 -13.33
C VAL A 72 5.64 15.78 -14.18
N GLU A 73 5.93 15.97 -15.46
CA GLU A 73 6.37 14.89 -16.33
C GLU A 73 7.90 14.74 -16.20
N LEU A 74 8.35 13.54 -15.88
CA LEU A 74 9.76 13.20 -15.79
C LEU A 74 10.31 13.05 -17.20
N GLU A 75 11.10 14.04 -17.63
CA GLU A 75 11.95 13.89 -18.80
C GLU A 75 13.13 12.97 -18.44
N GLY A 76 13.37 11.94 -19.26
CA GLY A 76 14.35 10.91 -18.94
C GLY A 76 15.79 11.42 -18.94
N SER A 77 16.36 11.69 -17.76
CA SER A 77 17.81 11.49 -17.48
C SER A 77 18.16 11.63 -15.99
N GLU A 78 18.95 10.66 -15.50
CA GLU A 78 19.84 10.58 -14.33
C GLU A 78 19.59 11.48 -13.09
N VAL A 79 19.25 10.83 -11.97
CA VAL A 79 19.12 11.43 -10.64
C VAL A 79 20.49 11.54 -9.96
N ILE A 80 20.91 12.77 -9.63
CA ILE A 80 22.07 13.05 -8.78
C ILE A 80 21.63 12.99 -7.31
N HIS A 81 22.15 12.01 -6.54
CA HIS A 81 21.96 11.92 -5.10
C HIS A 81 22.82 12.97 -4.36
N THR A 82 22.21 14.02 -3.82
CA THR A 82 22.83 14.83 -2.75
C THR A 82 22.07 14.59 -1.45
N GLY A 83 22.79 14.02 -0.47
CA GLY A 83 22.25 13.49 0.77
C GLY A 83 21.47 14.47 1.64
N PHE A 84 20.24 14.06 1.96
CA PHE A 84 19.56 14.38 3.21
C PHE A 84 19.49 13.07 4.00
N ALA A 85 19.71 13.13 5.32
CA ALA A 85 19.82 11.95 6.17
C ALA A 85 18.66 10.95 5.96
N ASP A 86 19.00 9.75 5.51
CA ASP A 86 18.06 8.65 5.27
C ASP A 86 17.36 8.26 6.56
N ILE A 87 16.11 8.67 6.73
CA ILE A 87 15.21 8.00 7.68
C ILE A 87 14.98 6.62 7.07
N LYS A 88 15.63 5.59 7.61
CA LYS A 88 15.41 4.21 7.18
C LYS A 88 13.94 3.87 7.34
N ALA A 89 13.25 3.72 6.21
CA ALA A 89 11.87 3.33 6.12
C ALA A 89 11.76 1.81 6.25
N SER A 90 11.96 1.32 7.46
CA SER A 90 11.95 -0.11 7.76
C SER A 90 11.16 -0.35 9.04
N GLY A 91 10.20 -1.27 9.01
CA GLY A 91 9.60 -1.83 10.20
C GLY A 91 8.17 -2.32 10.02
N ASN A 92 7.55 -2.61 11.17
CA ASN A 92 6.21 -3.16 11.24
C ASN A 92 5.19 -2.34 10.45
N LEU A 93 4.39 -3.03 9.66
CA LEU A 93 3.18 -2.51 9.05
C LEU A 93 2.13 -2.27 10.13
N ILE A 94 1.48 -1.12 10.05
CA ILE A 94 0.33 -0.78 10.88
C ILE A 94 -0.87 -0.66 9.94
N ALA A 95 -1.76 -1.67 10.00
CA ALA A 95 -3.03 -1.64 9.31
C ALA A 95 -3.90 -0.50 9.84
N LEU A 96 -4.42 0.31 8.92
CA LEU A 96 -5.43 1.33 9.20
C LEU A 96 -6.84 0.71 9.09
N LYS A 97 -7.88 1.54 9.20
CA LYS A 97 -9.28 1.09 9.15
C LYS A 97 -9.50 0.15 7.94
N PRO A 98 -9.97 -1.09 8.16
CA PRO A 98 -10.14 -2.05 7.08
C PRO A 98 -11.37 -1.76 6.23
N TYR A 99 -11.31 -2.19 4.97
CA TYR A 99 -12.44 -2.32 4.06
C TYR A 99 -12.80 -3.80 3.93
N ASN A 100 -14.07 -4.11 4.09
CA ASN A 100 -14.60 -5.47 4.03
C ASN A 100 -15.48 -5.62 2.78
N ALA A 101 -15.17 -6.63 1.96
CA ALA A 101 -15.99 -7.08 0.85
C ALA A 101 -16.50 -8.49 1.16
N THR A 102 -17.79 -8.60 1.45
CA THR A 102 -18.42 -9.86 1.87
C THR A 102 -19.17 -10.51 0.72
N ASP A 103 -19.08 -11.84 0.62
CA ASP A 103 -19.78 -12.68 -0.37
C ASP A 103 -19.69 -12.09 -1.79
N VAL A 104 -18.46 -11.94 -2.30
CA VAL A 104 -18.20 -11.31 -3.60
C VAL A 104 -18.68 -12.14 -4.80
N ASN A 105 -19.14 -13.36 -4.55
CA ASN A 105 -19.74 -14.27 -5.52
C ASN A 105 -20.85 -15.09 -4.87
N ALA A 106 -21.82 -15.53 -5.68
CA ALA A 106 -22.64 -16.68 -5.35
C ALA A 106 -21.88 -18.00 -5.63
N PRO A 107 -22.38 -19.16 -5.14
CA PRO A 107 -21.85 -20.46 -5.56
C PRO A 107 -21.95 -20.61 -7.08
N ASP A 108 -21.04 -21.37 -7.68
CA ASP A 108 -20.85 -21.55 -9.12
C ASP A 108 -20.48 -20.29 -9.92
N GLU A 109 -20.47 -19.12 -9.28
CA GLU A 109 -20.17 -17.87 -9.96
C GLU A 109 -18.67 -17.52 -9.92
N THR A 110 -18.26 -16.85 -11.00
CA THR A 110 -16.95 -16.24 -11.11
C THR A 110 -16.90 -14.92 -10.35
N PHE A 111 -15.76 -14.61 -9.72
CA PHE A 111 -15.48 -13.25 -9.27
C PHE A 111 -14.14 -12.72 -9.78
N ARG A 112 -14.07 -11.39 -9.82
CA ARG A 112 -12.84 -10.62 -9.96
C ARG A 112 -12.84 -9.54 -8.89
N PHE A 113 -12.01 -9.70 -7.87
CA PHE A 113 -11.88 -8.74 -6.80
C PHE A 113 -10.53 -8.04 -6.82
N THR A 114 -10.53 -6.74 -6.56
CA THR A 114 -9.32 -5.94 -6.30
C THR A 114 -9.63 -5.00 -5.17
N CYS A 115 -8.74 -4.92 -4.19
CA CYS A 115 -8.85 -3.96 -3.10
C CYS A 115 -8.96 -2.53 -3.64
N PRO A 116 -9.76 -1.66 -3.00
CA PRO A 116 -9.87 -0.27 -3.39
C PRO A 116 -8.54 0.49 -3.16
N SER A 117 -8.45 1.68 -3.74
CA SER A 117 -7.50 2.79 -3.49
C SER A 117 -6.42 2.54 -2.42
N ASN A 118 -5.17 2.31 -2.86
CA ASN A 118 -4.00 2.13 -1.98
C ASN A 118 -4.09 1.04 -0.92
N MET A 119 -5.05 0.11 -1.05
CA MET A 119 -5.20 -0.99 -0.11
C MET A 119 -4.61 -2.29 -0.64
N PHE A 120 -4.21 -3.11 0.32
CA PHE A 120 -3.68 -4.46 0.11
C PHE A 120 -4.54 -5.46 0.87
N LEU A 121 -4.57 -6.70 0.39
CA LEU A 121 -5.29 -7.79 1.04
C LEU A 121 -4.61 -8.13 2.36
N GLN A 122 -5.38 -8.24 3.44
CA GLN A 122 -4.88 -8.71 4.74
C GLN A 122 -5.54 -10.01 5.20
N ARG A 123 -6.79 -10.23 4.80
CA ARG A 123 -7.52 -11.48 5.05
C ARG A 123 -8.30 -11.92 3.83
N VAL A 124 -8.45 -13.23 3.73
CA VAL A 124 -9.40 -13.89 2.83
C VAL A 124 -10.19 -14.87 3.68
N SER A 125 -11.51 -14.85 3.51
CA SER A 125 -12.40 -15.79 4.16
C SER A 125 -13.33 -16.43 3.14
N SER A 126 -13.83 -17.60 3.49
CA SER A 126 -14.72 -18.33 2.61
C SER A 126 -15.71 -19.19 3.37
N TYR A 127 -16.90 -19.30 2.81
CA TYR A 127 -17.96 -20.17 3.26
C TYR A 127 -18.22 -21.24 2.20
N HIS A 128 -18.04 -22.50 2.56
CA HIS A 128 -18.35 -23.64 1.70
C HIS A 128 -19.86 -23.91 1.70
N VAL A 129 -20.41 -24.20 0.52
CA VAL A 129 -21.83 -24.39 0.27
C VAL A 129 -22.04 -25.82 -0.26
N ASN A 130 -22.33 -26.75 0.65
CA ASN A 130 -22.34 -28.19 0.36
C ASN A 130 -23.20 -28.58 -0.84
N TRP A 131 -24.39 -28.00 -1.02
CA TRP A 131 -25.24 -28.42 -2.14
C TRP A 131 -24.67 -28.06 -3.52
N ALA A 132 -23.77 -27.08 -3.57
CA ALA A 132 -23.06 -26.65 -4.77
C ALA A 132 -21.63 -27.20 -4.82
N GLU A 133 -21.16 -27.86 -3.74
CA GLU A 133 -19.77 -28.25 -3.53
C GLU A 133 -18.77 -27.12 -3.86
N ASP A 134 -19.15 -25.89 -3.51
CA ASP A 134 -18.41 -24.70 -3.94
C ASP A 134 -18.37 -23.62 -2.85
N ARG A 135 -17.48 -22.65 -3.01
CA ARG A 135 -17.13 -21.63 -2.04
C ARG A 135 -17.55 -20.23 -2.45
N ARG A 136 -18.14 -19.50 -1.50
CA ARG A 136 -18.26 -18.03 -1.56
C ARG A 136 -17.04 -17.39 -0.89
N PHE A 137 -16.55 -16.30 -1.45
CA PHE A 137 -15.35 -15.62 -0.96
C PHE A 137 -15.67 -14.24 -0.41
N SER A 138 -14.92 -13.85 0.61
CA SER A 138 -14.91 -12.52 1.21
C SER A 138 -13.47 -12.08 1.44
N PHE A 139 -13.24 -10.76 1.44
CA PHE A 139 -11.92 -10.17 1.56
C PHE A 139 -11.91 -9.01 2.54
N GLU A 140 -10.82 -8.89 3.28
CA GLU A 140 -10.51 -7.69 4.04
C GLU A 140 -9.25 -7.04 3.47
N CYS A 141 -9.38 -5.76 3.15
CA CYS A 141 -8.32 -4.91 2.64
C CYS A 141 -7.96 -3.84 3.67
N ALA A 142 -6.71 -3.40 3.72
CA ALA A 142 -6.30 -2.29 4.57
C ALA A 142 -5.33 -1.35 3.85
N LYS A 143 -5.36 -0.08 4.26
CA LYS A 143 -4.26 0.85 4.04
C LYS A 143 -3.21 0.61 5.13
N PHE A 144 -1.96 0.89 4.81
CA PHE A 144 -0.87 0.71 5.75
C PHE A 144 -0.10 2.01 5.97
N LYS A 145 0.51 2.08 7.14
CA LYS A 145 1.64 2.97 7.41
C LYS A 145 2.79 2.14 7.99
N THR A 146 4.01 2.64 7.83
CA THR A 146 5.18 2.08 8.50
C THR A 146 5.17 2.44 9.98
N ALA A 147 5.96 1.74 10.79
CA ALA A 147 6.12 2.05 12.22
C ALA A 147 6.63 3.48 12.48
N SER A 148 7.40 4.06 11.55
CA SER A 148 7.83 5.47 11.58
C SER A 148 6.70 6.46 11.29
N GLY A 149 5.54 5.98 10.85
CA GLY A 149 4.34 6.78 10.63
C GLY A 149 4.09 7.19 9.18
N SER A 150 4.99 6.82 8.25
CA SER A 150 4.84 7.15 6.84
C SER A 150 3.73 6.34 6.19
N ARG A 151 2.94 7.00 5.34
CA ARG A 151 1.86 6.34 4.58
C ARG A 151 2.46 5.43 3.51
N VAL A 152 1.85 4.25 3.36
CA VAL A 152 2.17 3.30 2.29
C VAL A 152 1.15 3.46 1.16
N TYR A 153 1.66 3.48 -0.06
CA TYR A 153 0.92 3.60 -1.31
C TYR A 153 1.09 2.35 -2.15
N ARG A 154 0.10 2.11 -3.01
CA ARG A 154 0.09 0.98 -3.92
C ARG A 154 0.61 1.41 -5.29
N GLY A 155 1.54 0.64 -5.84
CA GLY A 155 1.96 0.77 -7.23
C GLY A 155 0.91 0.24 -8.22
N SER A 156 1.29 0.12 -9.49
CA SER A 156 0.41 -0.43 -10.52
C SER A 156 0.05 -1.89 -10.23
N VAL A 157 -1.24 -2.23 -10.45
CA VAL A 157 -1.75 -3.60 -10.26
C VAL A 157 -1.40 -4.47 -11.45
N ARG A 158 -0.84 -5.66 -11.17
CA ARG A 158 -0.48 -6.65 -12.18
C ARG A 158 -1.15 -7.99 -11.89
N TRP A 159 -1.93 -8.48 -12.84
CA TRP A 159 -2.60 -9.77 -12.77
C TRP A 159 -1.72 -10.90 -13.31
N SER A 160 -1.80 -12.07 -12.68
CA SER A 160 -1.29 -13.32 -13.22
C SER A 160 -2.23 -13.89 -14.29
N GLY A 161 -1.75 -14.92 -15.02
CA GLY A 161 -2.63 -15.91 -15.65
C GLY A 161 -3.28 -16.82 -14.62
N PHE A 162 -3.97 -17.88 -15.07
CA PHE A 162 -4.37 -18.96 -14.17
C PHE A 162 -3.12 -19.63 -13.59
N VAL A 163 -3.09 -19.78 -12.28
CA VAL A 163 -1.94 -20.35 -11.57
C VAL A 163 -2.11 -21.84 -11.28
N ASN A 164 -3.29 -22.38 -11.57
CA ASN A 164 -3.62 -23.79 -11.52
C ASN A 164 -4.70 -24.14 -12.54
N GLU A 165 -4.76 -25.43 -12.89
CA GLU A 165 -5.91 -26.08 -13.49
C GLU A 165 -6.83 -26.66 -12.38
N PRO A 166 -8.07 -27.07 -12.68
CA PRO A 166 -8.95 -27.71 -11.70
C PRO A 166 -8.30 -29.02 -11.24
N ASP A 167 -8.59 -29.46 -10.02
CA ASP A 167 -7.95 -30.57 -9.30
C ASP A 167 -6.45 -30.39 -9.02
N GLN A 168 -5.80 -29.38 -9.60
CA GLN A 168 -4.38 -29.15 -9.41
C GLN A 168 -4.13 -28.17 -8.26
N ALA A 169 -3.11 -28.47 -7.47
CA ALA A 169 -2.66 -27.58 -6.41
C ALA A 169 -2.17 -26.25 -6.99
N LEU A 170 -2.40 -25.17 -6.26
CA LEU A 170 -1.76 -23.88 -6.49
C LEU A 170 -0.74 -23.59 -5.39
N ASN A 171 0.34 -22.92 -5.76
CA ASN A 171 1.28 -22.29 -4.85
C ASN A 171 1.76 -21.00 -5.50
N TYR A 172 1.16 -19.89 -5.08
CA TYR A 172 1.42 -18.58 -5.66
C TYR A 172 1.97 -17.62 -4.61
N THR A 173 3.00 -16.88 -4.99
CA THR A 173 3.55 -15.77 -4.21
C THR A 173 3.82 -14.62 -5.18
N CYS A 174 3.50 -13.39 -4.75
CA CYS A 174 3.87 -12.19 -5.48
C CYS A 174 5.39 -12.10 -5.67
N ARG A 175 5.82 -11.26 -6.62
CA ARG A 175 7.25 -11.03 -6.83
C ARG A 175 7.85 -10.30 -5.62
N ASP A 176 9.17 -10.30 -5.55
CA ASP A 176 9.87 -9.53 -4.52
C ASP A 176 9.42 -8.05 -4.54
N GLY A 177 9.13 -7.49 -3.37
CA GLY A 177 8.57 -6.15 -3.23
C GLY A 177 7.08 -5.97 -3.56
N GLU A 178 6.37 -7.04 -3.92
CA GLU A 178 4.93 -7.00 -4.21
C GLU A 178 4.08 -7.75 -3.18
N PHE A 179 2.86 -7.28 -3.00
CA PHE A 179 1.86 -7.83 -2.08
C PHE A 179 0.57 -8.11 -2.85
N LEU A 180 -0.26 -9.02 -2.33
CA LEU A 180 -1.56 -9.34 -2.91
C LEU A 180 -2.53 -8.17 -2.75
N VAL A 181 -3.19 -7.82 -3.84
CA VAL A 181 -4.19 -6.75 -3.90
C VAL A 181 -5.48 -7.20 -4.56
N GLY A 182 -5.54 -8.42 -5.10
CA GLY A 182 -6.73 -8.95 -5.75
C GLY A 182 -6.65 -10.44 -6.01
N MET A 183 -7.83 -11.02 -6.24
CA MET A 183 -8.01 -12.43 -6.55
C MET A 183 -9.14 -12.58 -7.56
N TYR A 184 -8.97 -13.50 -8.49
CA TYR A 184 -9.98 -13.93 -9.43
C TYR A 184 -10.13 -15.43 -9.28
N SER A 185 -11.37 -15.91 -9.32
CA SER A 185 -11.61 -17.34 -9.39
C SER A 185 -12.89 -17.63 -10.15
N GLU A 186 -12.88 -18.75 -10.85
CA GLU A 186 -14.03 -19.32 -11.54
C GLU A 186 -14.21 -20.77 -11.12
N HIS A 187 -15.47 -21.17 -10.96
CA HIS A 187 -15.86 -22.54 -10.69
C HIS A 187 -15.89 -23.35 -11.99
N VAL A 188 -15.38 -24.57 -11.96
CA VAL A 188 -15.29 -25.47 -13.10
C VAL A 188 -16.15 -26.69 -12.83
N GLN A 189 -17.41 -26.62 -13.29
CA GLN A 189 -18.48 -27.58 -12.98
C GLN A 189 -18.10 -29.05 -13.17
N TRP A 190 -17.39 -29.42 -14.23
CA TRP A 190 -17.06 -30.85 -14.45
C TRP A 190 -16.06 -31.41 -13.43
N ALA A 191 -15.33 -30.54 -12.74
CA ALA A 191 -14.35 -30.88 -11.71
C ALA A 191 -14.85 -30.56 -10.29
N GLU A 192 -16.00 -29.87 -10.16
CA GLU A 192 -16.49 -29.28 -8.89
C GLU A 192 -15.37 -28.56 -8.11
N ASP A 193 -14.50 -27.85 -8.84
CA ASP A 193 -13.32 -27.20 -8.29
C ASP A 193 -13.06 -25.83 -8.95
N ARG A 194 -12.18 -25.04 -8.35
CA ARG A 194 -11.85 -23.68 -8.77
C ARG A 194 -10.44 -23.53 -9.34
N ARG A 195 -10.34 -22.66 -10.35
CA ARG A 195 -9.06 -22.09 -10.82
C ARG A 195 -8.89 -20.67 -10.31
N PHE A 196 -7.63 -20.26 -10.14
CA PHE A 196 -7.32 -18.98 -9.52
C PHE A 196 -6.36 -18.13 -10.35
N LYS A 197 -6.55 -16.81 -10.29
CA LYS A 197 -5.56 -15.79 -10.68
C LYS A 197 -5.39 -14.82 -9.52
N PHE A 198 -4.23 -14.20 -9.43
CA PHE A 198 -3.91 -13.25 -8.38
C PHE A 198 -3.45 -11.93 -8.96
N ALA A 199 -3.72 -10.85 -8.24
CA ALA A 199 -3.24 -9.52 -8.55
C ALA A 199 -2.23 -9.09 -7.49
N CYS A 200 -1.08 -8.61 -7.94
CA CYS A 200 -0.02 -8.10 -7.10
C CYS A 200 0.24 -6.63 -7.37
N ALA A 201 0.71 -5.89 -6.37
CA ALA A 201 1.23 -4.54 -6.55
C ALA A 201 2.33 -4.25 -5.52
N ALA A 202 3.23 -3.33 -5.87
CA ALA A 202 4.27 -2.87 -4.96
C ALA A 202 3.70 -2.04 -3.80
N MET A 203 4.31 -2.17 -2.62
CA MET A 203 4.20 -1.19 -1.53
C MET A 203 5.28 -0.13 -1.69
N ARG A 204 4.88 1.14 -1.59
CA ARG A 204 5.80 2.29 -1.66
C ARG A 204 5.56 3.24 -0.50
N GLU A 205 6.62 3.80 0.06
CA GLU A 205 6.48 4.87 1.06
C GLU A 205 6.40 6.25 0.39
N ASN A 206 5.68 7.20 1.00
CA ASN A 206 5.79 8.63 0.65
C ASN A 206 7.09 9.24 1.19
N SER A 207 8.18 8.96 0.50
CA SER A 207 9.34 9.84 0.45
C SER A 207 9.46 10.36 -0.97
N TYR A 208 10.11 11.52 -1.14
CA TYR A 208 10.38 12.26 -2.39
C TYR A 208 11.01 11.42 -3.55
N LEU A 209 11.24 10.11 -3.34
CA LEU A 209 11.81 9.15 -4.29
C LEU A 209 11.05 7.80 -4.41
N GLY A 210 9.93 7.60 -3.70
CA GLY A 210 9.03 6.45 -3.93
C GLY A 210 9.65 5.07 -3.67
N THR A 211 10.40 4.93 -2.58
CA THR A 211 11.14 3.71 -2.21
C THR A 211 10.21 2.49 -2.13
N PHE A 212 10.61 1.41 -2.81
CA PHE A 212 9.93 0.12 -2.76
C PHE A 212 10.14 -0.54 -1.40
N LEU A 213 9.08 -1.08 -0.82
CA LEU A 213 9.14 -1.84 0.42
C LEU A 213 9.08 -3.34 0.10
N LYS A 214 10.03 -4.10 0.62
CA LYS A 214 10.08 -5.55 0.50
C LYS A 214 9.41 -6.24 1.69
N PRO A 215 8.63 -7.31 1.46
CA PRO A 215 7.98 -8.06 2.52
C PRO A 215 9.00 -8.72 3.45
N GLU A 216 8.84 -8.51 4.76
CA GLU A 216 9.69 -9.08 5.81
C GLU A 216 8.85 -9.66 6.96
N LEU A 217 9.46 -10.54 7.76
CA LEU A 217 8.77 -11.24 8.85
C LEU A 217 7.45 -11.91 8.42
N CYS A 218 7.56 -12.80 7.44
CA CYS A 218 6.42 -13.50 6.88
C CYS A 218 6.06 -14.78 7.67
N SER A 219 4.78 -15.12 7.67
CA SER A 219 4.24 -16.32 8.32
C SER A 219 3.09 -16.89 7.50
N GLU A 220 2.83 -18.18 7.69
CA GLU A 220 1.69 -18.86 7.08
C GLU A 220 0.53 -18.97 8.07
N ASP A 221 -0.69 -18.89 7.55
CA ASP A 221 -1.93 -19.20 8.27
C ASP A 221 -2.75 -20.22 7.48
N GLY A 222 -3.20 -21.27 8.17
CA GLY A 222 -3.79 -22.48 7.60
C GLY A 222 -3.00 -23.76 7.92
N PRO A 223 -3.34 -24.89 7.26
CA PRO A 223 -4.39 -25.03 6.25
C PRO A 223 -5.80 -24.87 6.83
N SER A 224 -6.73 -24.43 6.00
CA SER A 224 -8.14 -24.32 6.35
C SER A 224 -8.80 -25.68 6.62
N SER A 225 -9.91 -25.66 7.36
CA SER A 225 -10.82 -26.80 7.40
C SER A 225 -11.55 -26.99 6.06
N LEU A 226 -11.87 -28.24 5.75
CA LEU A 226 -12.78 -28.64 4.66
C LEU A 226 -14.23 -28.53 5.12
N ASP A 227 -15.15 -28.31 4.17
CA ASP A 227 -16.63 -28.28 4.31
C ASP A 227 -17.14 -27.30 5.38
N ARG A 228 -16.26 -26.40 5.80
CA ARG A 228 -16.49 -25.45 6.88
C ARG A 228 -16.05 -24.06 6.45
N PRO A 229 -16.65 -23.02 7.05
CA PRO A 229 -16.16 -21.68 6.88
C PRO A 229 -14.74 -21.55 7.43
N TRP A 230 -13.93 -20.73 6.78
CA TRP A 230 -12.60 -20.37 7.26
C TRP A 230 -12.32 -18.90 7.00
N ASP A 231 -11.36 -18.36 7.75
CA ASP A 231 -10.93 -16.97 7.68
C ASP A 231 -9.44 -16.92 7.99
N LEU A 232 -8.64 -16.59 7.00
CA LEU A 232 -7.19 -16.72 7.02
C LEU A 232 -6.51 -15.37 6.78
N GLY A 233 -5.34 -15.20 7.40
CA GLY A 233 -4.47 -14.04 7.24
C GLY A 233 -4.26 -13.30 8.55
N THR A 234 -4.22 -11.96 8.49
CA THR A 234 -3.85 -11.14 9.63
C THR A 234 -4.61 -9.82 9.65
N THR A 235 -4.66 -9.17 10.81
CA THR A 235 -5.19 -7.81 10.98
C THR A 235 -4.08 -6.75 11.06
N ARG A 236 -2.80 -7.16 10.95
CA ARG A 236 -1.63 -6.30 11.17
C ARG A 236 -0.57 -6.40 10.06
N GLY A 237 -0.91 -6.97 8.92
CA GLY A 237 0.02 -7.20 7.83
C GLY A 237 -0.71 -7.42 6.52
N ALA A 238 0.04 -7.66 5.46
CA ALA A 238 -0.51 -7.86 4.12
C ALA A 238 -0.17 -9.25 3.61
N LEU A 239 -1.10 -9.85 2.86
CA LEU A 239 -0.91 -11.12 2.19
C LEU A 239 0.09 -10.95 1.04
N ILE A 240 0.95 -11.94 0.84
CA ILE A 240 1.89 -12.01 -0.28
C ILE A 240 1.68 -13.26 -1.13
N GLY A 241 0.97 -14.26 -0.63
CA GLY A 241 0.80 -15.54 -1.32
C GLY A 241 -0.33 -16.40 -0.77
N MET A 242 -0.68 -17.42 -1.53
CA MET A 242 -1.70 -18.42 -1.21
C MET A 242 -1.28 -19.77 -1.79
N LYS A 243 -1.52 -20.83 -1.02
CA LYS A 243 -1.41 -22.24 -1.41
C LYS A 243 -2.78 -22.88 -1.24
N SER A 244 -3.15 -23.75 -2.16
CA SER A 244 -4.44 -24.44 -2.08
C SER A 244 -4.40 -25.78 -2.81
N GLU A 245 -4.93 -26.83 -2.20
CA GLU A 245 -5.01 -28.18 -2.77
C GLU A 245 -6.45 -28.68 -2.75
N HIS A 246 -6.89 -29.27 -3.87
CA HIS A 246 -8.20 -29.91 -3.98
C HIS A 246 -8.20 -31.26 -3.27
N VAL A 247 -9.30 -31.58 -2.61
CA VAL A 247 -9.50 -32.80 -1.83
C VAL A 247 -10.77 -33.49 -2.31
N ASN A 248 -10.62 -34.40 -3.29
CA ASN A 248 -11.73 -34.98 -4.03
C ASN A 248 -12.85 -35.61 -3.17
N TRP A 249 -12.53 -36.26 -2.04
CA TRP A 249 -13.60 -36.87 -1.23
C TRP A 249 -14.50 -35.83 -0.55
N ALA A 250 -14.02 -34.59 -0.44
CA ALA A 250 -14.75 -33.45 0.12
C ALA A 250 -15.24 -32.48 -0.96
N GLU A 251 -14.83 -32.65 -2.22
CA GLU A 251 -15.04 -31.67 -3.31
C GLU A 251 -14.76 -30.22 -2.85
N ASP A 252 -13.61 -30.06 -2.19
CA ASP A 252 -13.27 -28.84 -1.49
C ASP A 252 -11.75 -28.64 -1.40
N ARG A 253 -11.33 -27.42 -1.11
CA ARG A 253 -9.91 -27.02 -1.05
C ARG A 253 -9.41 -26.71 0.35
N LYS A 254 -8.27 -27.31 0.73
CA LYS A 254 -7.46 -26.85 1.87
C LYS A 254 -6.60 -25.68 1.43
N THR A 255 -6.71 -24.57 2.15
CA THR A 255 -6.03 -23.32 1.80
C THR A 255 -5.10 -22.85 2.91
N THR A 256 -3.91 -22.40 2.53
CA THR A 256 -2.98 -21.68 3.40
C THR A 256 -2.65 -20.34 2.75
N VAL A 257 -2.54 -19.27 3.53
CA VAL A 257 -2.07 -17.96 3.05
C VAL A 257 -0.75 -17.59 3.69
N THR A 258 0.06 -16.83 2.96
CA THR A 258 1.29 -16.24 3.50
C THR A 258 1.08 -14.74 3.64
N TYR A 259 1.36 -14.20 4.81
CA TYR A 259 1.32 -12.77 5.10
C TYR A 259 2.61 -12.31 5.73
N CYS A 260 2.89 -11.01 5.64
CA CYS A 260 4.06 -10.39 6.23
C CYS A 260 3.63 -9.23 7.12
N LEU A 261 4.26 -9.13 8.28
CA LEU A 261 3.97 -8.10 9.27
C LEU A 261 4.83 -6.85 9.06
N ASP A 262 5.93 -6.96 8.33
CA ASP A 262 6.91 -5.89 8.15
C ASP A 262 7.16 -5.67 6.65
N ALA A 263 7.59 -4.44 6.32
CA ALA A 263 8.13 -4.16 5.01
C ALA A 263 9.27 -3.13 5.08
N ASN A 264 10.38 -3.40 4.38
CA ASN A 264 11.62 -2.63 4.52
C ASN A 264 12.18 -2.16 3.16
N ASN A 265 12.86 -1.02 3.16
CA ASN A 265 13.71 -0.62 2.04
C ASN A 265 15.05 -1.36 2.09
N ASP A 266 15.49 -1.85 0.95
CA ASP A 266 16.60 -2.81 0.86
C ASP A 266 17.81 -2.20 0.13
N ASP A 267 18.00 -0.88 0.26
CA ASP A 267 19.15 -0.18 -0.29
C ASP A 267 20.39 -0.46 0.59
N TRP A 268 21.22 -1.40 0.13
CA TRP A 268 22.54 -1.74 0.67
C TRP A 268 23.66 -1.16 -0.20
#